data_AF-A0A8H5ATF4-F1
#
_entry.id   AF-A0A8H5ATF4-F1
#
_cell.length_a   1.000
_cell.length_b   1.000
_cell.length_c   1.000
_cell.angle_alpha   90.00
_cell.angle_beta   90.00
_cell.angle_gamma   90.00
#
_symmetry.space_group_name_H-M   'P 1'
#
loop_
_entity.id
_entity.type
_entity.pdbx_description
1 polymer ?
#
loop_
_entity_poly.entity_id
_entity_poly.type
_entity_poly.pdbx_seq_one_letter_code
_entity_poly.pdbx_strand_id
1 'polypeptide(L)'
;MRHWLSLLALFAGFASCEQQVLSMDETQIEMDMSDNAGVRGALRRFTGDVRQVLSVAGEHDLDVWHATSTIVDVYSPPDAPFLPEALVRLPHNTTYVPLSPPSSSSSKFYQYNSQGDFDWNITTLDDTPYHDDYHPLNETYSFLKALAAKHSDIMRLGSIGVSAEGREIMALTVSLSPGDGPAGNYSDISRRGDGEGTDRLKRKKRPAAKDGEKVAFVILGAQHAREWVAAATTTYLAHALVADRTESRSLHGLLTDFDFHIIPIPNPDGYVYTWETDRYWYKNRQVTSPYTKCVGLDMNR
;
A
#
# COMPACT_ATOMS: atom_id res chain seq x y z
N MET A 1 -21.47 15.08 -22.09
CA MET A 1 -20.00 14.97 -21.89
C MET A 1 -19.42 16.26 -21.30
N ARG A 2 -19.93 16.74 -20.16
CA ARG A 2 -19.34 17.87 -19.40
C ARG A 2 -19.43 17.75 -17.87
N HIS A 3 -19.94 16.64 -17.33
CA HIS A 3 -20.11 16.44 -15.89
C HIS A 3 -19.25 15.31 -15.27
N TRP A 4 -18.35 14.71 -16.05
CA TRP A 4 -17.40 13.70 -15.55
C TRP A 4 -16.01 14.26 -15.21
N LEU A 5 -15.78 15.56 -15.45
CA LEU A 5 -14.49 16.21 -15.18
C LEU A 5 -14.40 16.84 -13.77
N SER A 6 -15.50 16.97 -13.02
CA SER A 6 -15.48 17.62 -11.71
C SER A 6 -15.26 16.67 -10.52
N LEU A 7 -15.42 15.35 -10.69
CA LEU A 7 -15.16 14.36 -9.63
C LEU A 7 -13.69 13.91 -9.58
N LEU A 8 -12.97 14.02 -10.70
CA LEU A 8 -11.50 13.86 -10.73
C LEU A 8 -10.76 15.09 -10.18
N ALA A 9 -11.40 16.26 -10.14
CA ALA A 9 -10.79 17.48 -9.61
C ALA A 9 -10.80 17.56 -8.08
N LEU A 10 -11.70 16.84 -7.39
CA LEU A 10 -11.75 16.80 -5.92
C LEU A 10 -10.74 15.81 -5.30
N PHE A 11 -10.25 14.84 -6.07
CA PHE A 11 -9.13 13.98 -5.67
C PHE A 11 -7.75 14.48 -6.16
N ALA A 12 -7.71 15.50 -7.03
CA ALA A 12 -6.48 16.08 -7.55
C ALA A 12 -6.14 17.48 -6.96
N GLY A 13 -6.93 17.96 -6.00
CA GLY A 13 -6.86 19.36 -5.52
C GLY A 13 -6.13 19.61 -4.19
N PHE A 14 -5.81 18.58 -3.40
CA PHE A 14 -5.11 18.74 -2.12
C PHE A 14 -4.06 17.65 -1.92
N ALA A 15 -3.13 17.57 -2.86
CA ALA A 15 -1.84 16.93 -2.66
C ALA A 15 -0.86 17.49 -3.70
N SER A 16 -0.59 18.80 -3.64
CA SER A 16 0.76 19.26 -3.96
C SER A 16 1.62 19.02 -2.71
N CYS A 17 1.68 17.77 -2.25
CA CYS A 17 2.84 17.33 -1.51
C CYS A 17 3.87 17.13 -2.61
N GLU A 18 4.66 18.18 -2.81
CA GLU A 18 5.95 18.06 -3.45
C GLU A 18 6.56 16.80 -2.85
N GLN A 19 6.73 15.75 -3.66
CA GLN A 19 7.51 14.60 -3.25
C GLN A 19 8.94 15.13 -3.15
N GLN A 20 9.23 15.82 -2.04
CA GLN A 20 10.56 15.87 -1.48
C GLN A 20 10.88 14.40 -1.26
N VAL A 21 11.51 13.81 -2.27
CA VAL A 21 12.66 12.96 -2.00
C VAL A 21 13.40 13.75 -0.94
N LEU A 22 13.32 13.30 0.31
CA LEU A 22 14.22 13.78 1.35
C LEU A 22 15.59 13.63 0.70
N SER A 23 16.13 14.74 0.21
CA SER A 23 17.52 14.81 -0.17
C SER A 23 18.20 14.55 1.14
N MET A 24 18.56 13.29 1.36
CA MET A 24 19.43 12.90 2.46
C MET A 24 20.60 13.87 2.36
N ASP A 25 20.71 14.69 3.40
CA ASP A 25 21.71 15.72 3.53
C ASP A 25 23.07 15.09 3.15
N GLU A 26 23.81 15.71 2.22
CA GLU A 26 25.12 15.20 1.78
C GLU A 26 26.07 14.99 2.97
N THR A 27 25.81 15.65 4.11
CA THR A 27 26.55 15.47 5.36
C THR A 27 26.21 14.18 6.11
N GLN A 28 25.00 13.62 5.97
CA GLN A 28 24.65 12.28 6.50
C GLN A 28 25.25 11.17 5.65
N ILE A 29 25.55 11.44 4.37
CA ILE A 29 26.25 10.51 3.49
C ILE A 29 27.69 10.31 3.97
N GLU A 30 28.36 11.34 4.49
CA GLU A 30 29.75 11.23 4.96
C GLU A 30 29.91 10.49 6.30
N MET A 31 28.93 10.56 7.21
CA MET A 31 29.03 9.91 8.52
C MET A 31 28.68 8.41 8.53
N ASP A 32 27.99 7.90 7.51
CA ASP A 32 27.73 6.46 7.33
C ASP A 32 28.77 5.76 6.43
N MET A 33 29.78 6.50 5.95
CA MET A 33 30.83 5.98 5.07
C MET A 33 31.91 5.15 5.79
N SER A 34 31.92 5.08 7.13
CA SER A 34 33.03 4.42 7.84
C SER A 34 32.78 3.01 8.34
N ASP A 35 31.57 2.44 8.30
CA ASP A 35 31.33 1.12 8.93
C ASP A 35 30.45 0.11 8.17
N ASN A 36 30.10 0.33 6.90
CA ASN A 36 29.62 -0.77 6.07
C ASN A 36 29.85 -0.51 4.58
N ALA A 37 30.83 -1.19 3.97
CA ALA A 37 30.91 -1.39 2.53
C ALA A 37 29.77 -2.33 2.09
N GLY A 38 28.53 -1.90 2.33
CA GLY A 38 27.33 -2.71 2.37
C GLY A 38 26.97 -3.27 1.00
N VAL A 39 26.56 -4.53 0.99
CA VAL A 39 25.97 -5.23 -0.14
C VAL A 39 24.80 -4.38 -0.70
N ARG A 40 24.87 -3.98 -1.98
CA ARG A 40 23.87 -3.12 -2.66
C ARG A 40 23.39 -3.75 -3.96
N GLY A 41 22.10 -3.62 -4.27
CA GLY A 41 21.56 -3.99 -5.58
C GLY A 41 21.76 -2.86 -6.60
N ALA A 42 21.67 -3.18 -7.89
CA ALA A 42 21.82 -2.23 -8.98
C ALA A 42 20.48 -2.01 -9.69
N LEU A 43 19.97 -0.77 -9.65
CA LEU A 43 18.79 -0.35 -10.39
C LEU A 43 19.22 0.40 -11.65
N ARG A 44 18.82 -0.09 -12.82
CA ARG A 44 19.19 0.47 -14.12
C ARG A 44 17.98 1.06 -14.81
N ARG A 45 18.01 2.37 -15.03
CA ARG A 45 16.97 3.12 -15.74
C ARG A 45 17.34 3.25 -17.20
N PHE A 46 16.62 2.55 -18.07
CA PHE A 46 16.74 2.62 -19.51
C PHE A 46 15.82 3.72 -20.06
N THR A 47 16.37 4.54 -20.96
CA THR A 47 15.61 5.54 -21.73
C THR A 47 15.76 5.21 -23.22
N GLY A 48 14.65 5.02 -23.93
CA GLY A 48 14.67 4.69 -25.36
C GLY A 48 13.72 3.55 -25.75
N ASP A 49 14.26 2.52 -26.41
CA ASP A 49 13.45 1.40 -26.95
C ASP A 49 12.92 0.48 -25.84
N VAL A 50 11.81 0.88 -25.24
CA VAL A 50 11.10 0.14 -24.20
C VAL A 50 10.76 -1.28 -24.64
N ARG A 51 10.36 -1.48 -25.91
CA ARG A 51 9.97 -2.82 -26.39
C ARG A 51 11.16 -3.76 -26.41
N GLN A 52 12.29 -3.28 -26.88
CA GLN A 52 13.53 -4.05 -26.85
C GLN A 52 13.93 -4.38 -25.42
N VAL A 53 13.90 -3.40 -24.50
CA VAL A 53 14.27 -3.62 -23.10
C VAL A 53 13.38 -4.67 -22.45
N LEU A 54 12.06 -4.56 -22.61
CA LEU A 54 11.10 -5.53 -22.03
C LEU A 54 11.23 -6.92 -22.65
N SER A 55 11.49 -7.03 -23.96
CA SER A 55 11.72 -8.33 -24.62
C SER A 55 12.93 -9.04 -24.02
N VAL A 56 14.07 -8.34 -23.96
CA VAL A 56 15.31 -8.90 -23.42
C VAL A 56 15.18 -9.18 -21.92
N ALA A 57 14.50 -8.32 -21.17
CA ALA A 57 14.21 -8.55 -19.75
C ALA A 57 13.40 -9.84 -19.54
N GLY A 58 12.37 -10.08 -20.36
CA GLY A 58 11.58 -11.31 -20.30
C GLY A 58 12.36 -12.56 -20.69
N GLU A 59 13.21 -12.47 -21.72
CA GLU A 59 14.06 -13.59 -22.17
C GLU A 59 15.09 -14.02 -21.11
N HIS A 60 15.53 -13.08 -20.28
CA HIS A 60 16.56 -13.29 -19.26
C HIS A 60 16.01 -13.31 -17.82
N ASP A 61 14.69 -13.30 -17.64
CA ASP A 61 14.01 -13.30 -16.33
C ASP A 61 14.51 -12.17 -15.39
N LEU A 62 14.67 -10.96 -15.94
CA LEU A 62 15.12 -9.79 -15.17
C LEU A 62 13.98 -9.18 -14.34
N ASP A 63 14.30 -8.66 -13.16
CA ASP A 63 13.33 -7.99 -12.27
C ASP A 63 13.02 -6.57 -12.76
N VAL A 64 11.92 -6.44 -13.50
CA VAL A 64 11.41 -5.15 -13.96
C VAL A 64 10.63 -4.48 -12.83
N TRP A 65 11.15 -3.36 -12.33
CA TRP A 65 10.50 -2.59 -11.27
C TRP A 65 9.47 -1.60 -11.79
N HIS A 66 9.76 -1.01 -12.95
CA HIS A 66 8.89 0.00 -13.53
C HIS A 66 8.97 -0.04 -15.06
N ALA A 67 7.85 0.16 -15.73
CA ALA A 67 7.79 0.26 -17.18
C ALA A 67 6.71 1.28 -17.59
N THR A 68 7.12 2.25 -18.38
CA THR A 68 6.23 3.22 -19.04
C THR A 68 6.43 3.15 -20.55
N SER A 69 5.79 4.04 -21.31
CA SER A 69 6.04 4.15 -22.75
C SER A 69 7.44 4.64 -23.11
N THR A 70 8.21 5.18 -22.15
CA THR A 70 9.53 5.81 -22.41
C THR A 70 10.65 5.34 -21.49
N ILE A 71 10.32 4.73 -20.35
CA ILE A 71 11.28 4.38 -19.30
C ILE A 71 11.05 2.93 -18.89
N VAL A 72 12.14 2.19 -18.67
CA VAL A 72 12.11 0.89 -18.00
C VAL A 72 13.18 0.87 -16.91
N ASP A 73 12.78 0.55 -15.68
CA ASP A 73 13.69 0.34 -14.56
C ASP A 73 13.84 -1.17 -14.33
N VAL A 74 15.08 -1.66 -14.44
CA VAL A 74 15.45 -3.06 -14.24
C VAL A 74 16.39 -3.17 -13.04
N TYR A 75 16.00 -3.99 -12.07
CA TYR A 75 16.80 -4.28 -10.89
C TYR A 75 17.64 -5.54 -11.09
N SER A 76 18.84 -5.53 -10.50
CA SER A 76 19.68 -6.71 -10.36
C SER A 76 20.16 -6.83 -8.92
N PRO A 77 20.05 -8.02 -8.30
CA PRO A 77 20.52 -8.24 -6.94
C PRO A 77 22.06 -8.22 -6.87
N PRO A 78 22.63 -7.96 -5.68
CA PRO A 78 24.09 -7.80 -5.50
C PRO A 78 24.92 -9.03 -5.87
N ASP A 79 24.36 -10.22 -5.67
CA ASP A 79 24.96 -11.53 -5.89
C ASP A 79 24.86 -11.97 -7.36
N ALA A 80 23.95 -11.36 -8.12
CA ALA A 80 23.80 -11.53 -9.55
C ALA A 80 23.52 -10.19 -10.25
N PRO A 81 24.48 -9.25 -10.32
CA PRO A 81 24.31 -7.93 -10.94
C PRO A 81 24.33 -7.99 -12.48
N PHE A 82 24.00 -9.15 -13.04
CA PHE A 82 24.09 -9.49 -14.45
C PHE A 82 23.17 -8.59 -15.28
N LEU A 83 23.71 -8.13 -16.41
CA LEU A 83 22.94 -7.44 -17.43
C LEU A 83 23.29 -8.05 -18.80
N PRO A 84 22.29 -8.51 -19.59
CA PRO A 84 22.53 -9.02 -20.93
C PRO A 84 23.26 -8.00 -21.81
N GLU A 85 24.17 -8.46 -22.67
CA GLU A 85 24.98 -7.60 -23.54
C GLU A 85 24.11 -6.68 -24.43
N ALA A 86 22.94 -7.17 -24.83
CA ALA A 86 21.96 -6.38 -25.57
C ALA A 86 21.49 -5.13 -24.80
N LEU A 87 21.33 -5.22 -23.48
CA LEU A 87 20.96 -4.09 -22.63
C LEU A 87 22.17 -3.23 -22.25
N VAL A 88 23.38 -3.81 -22.12
CA VAL A 88 24.60 -3.04 -21.84
C VAL A 88 24.84 -1.94 -22.88
N ARG A 89 24.50 -2.22 -24.15
CA ARG A 89 24.67 -1.27 -25.27
C ARG A 89 23.59 -0.19 -25.33
N LEU A 90 22.51 -0.31 -24.57
CA LEU A 90 21.45 0.69 -24.54
C LEU A 90 21.78 1.79 -23.52
N PRO A 91 21.41 3.06 -23.79
CA PRO A 91 21.58 4.14 -22.83
C PRO A 91 20.82 3.83 -21.53
N HIS A 92 21.54 3.82 -20.41
CA HIS A 92 20.95 3.65 -19.09
C HIS A 92 21.75 4.36 -18.00
N ASN A 93 21.08 4.74 -16.93
CA ASN A 93 21.72 5.21 -15.71
C ASN A 93 21.63 4.14 -14.62
N THR A 94 22.67 4.00 -13.80
CA THR A 94 22.71 2.99 -12.72
C THR A 94 22.71 3.68 -11.36
N THR A 95 21.78 3.27 -10.51
CA THR A 95 21.69 3.70 -9.11
C THR A 95 21.84 2.48 -8.21
N TYR A 96 22.66 2.57 -7.17
CA TYR A 96 22.79 1.49 -6.19
C TYR A 96 21.77 1.65 -5.08
N VAL A 97 21.02 0.59 -4.79
CA VAL A 97 19.93 0.60 -3.80
C VAL A 97 20.27 -0.26 -2.58
N PRO A 98 19.96 0.20 -1.36
CA PRO A 98 20.24 -0.53 -0.13
C PRO A 98 19.31 -1.74 0.03
N LEU A 99 19.86 -2.88 0.44
CA LEU A 99 19.10 -4.13 0.61
C LEU A 99 18.49 -4.29 1.99
N SER A 100 19.06 -3.59 2.97
CA SER A 100 18.47 -3.56 4.30
C SER A 100 17.22 -2.68 4.28
N PRO A 101 16.19 -3.03 5.06
CA PRO A 101 15.20 -2.06 5.49
C PRO A 101 15.91 -0.76 5.93
N PRO A 102 15.34 0.43 5.67
CA PRO A 102 15.83 1.61 6.38
C PRO A 102 15.88 1.24 7.87
N SER A 103 17.04 1.39 8.50
CA SER A 103 17.22 0.99 9.89
C SER A 103 16.10 1.63 10.67
N SER A 104 15.23 0.82 11.28
CA SER A 104 14.10 1.35 12.03
C SER A 104 14.69 2.19 13.14
N SER A 105 14.59 3.52 13.00
CA SER A 105 15.02 4.44 14.06
C SER A 105 14.19 4.17 15.33
N SER A 106 13.02 3.53 15.14
CA SER A 106 12.10 3.02 16.14
C SER A 106 12.54 1.74 16.86
N SER A 107 13.55 0.99 16.38
CA SER A 107 14.08 -0.16 17.15
C SER A 107 14.65 0.21 18.51
N LYS A 108 14.97 1.50 18.72
CA LYS A 108 15.46 2.03 19.99
C LYS A 108 14.36 2.63 20.89
N PHE A 109 13.10 2.67 20.44
CA PHE A 109 11.99 3.33 21.14
C PHE A 109 10.71 2.48 21.22
N TYR A 110 10.80 1.15 21.21
CA TYR A 110 9.63 0.32 21.53
C TYR A 110 9.22 0.53 22.99
N GLN A 111 8.16 1.30 23.22
CA GLN A 111 7.43 1.28 24.48
C GLN A 111 6.57 0.02 24.48
N TYR A 112 7.05 -1.01 25.17
CA TYR A 112 6.23 -2.15 25.53
C TYR A 112 5.47 -1.81 26.81
N ASN A 113 4.18 -2.13 26.85
CA ASN A 113 3.46 -2.12 28.12
C ASN A 113 3.91 -3.29 29.00
N SER A 114 3.46 -3.31 30.26
CA SER A 114 3.78 -4.37 31.23
C SER A 114 3.36 -5.79 30.82
N GLN A 115 2.60 -5.94 29.74
CA GLN A 115 2.08 -7.20 29.20
C GLN A 115 2.86 -7.65 27.95
N GLY A 116 3.82 -6.84 27.48
CA GLY A 116 4.63 -7.14 26.29
C GLY A 116 3.97 -6.74 24.97
N ASP A 117 2.86 -6.00 25.01
CA ASP A 117 2.23 -5.45 23.81
C ASP A 117 2.82 -4.07 23.48
N PHE A 118 2.81 -3.72 22.18
CA PHE A 118 3.25 -2.42 21.71
C PHE A 118 2.29 -1.31 22.17
N ASP A 119 2.80 -0.33 22.90
CA ASP A 119 2.04 0.79 23.47
C ASP A 119 2.18 2.03 22.58
N TRP A 120 1.47 2.02 21.45
CA TRP A 120 1.41 3.19 20.56
C TRP A 120 0.36 4.18 21.09
N ASN A 121 0.69 5.49 21.10
CA ASN A 121 -0.33 6.51 21.29
C ASN A 121 -1.29 6.48 20.09
N ILE A 122 -2.47 5.89 20.26
CA ILE A 122 -3.53 5.79 19.23
C ILE A 122 -4.68 6.77 19.49
N THR A 123 -4.45 7.77 20.36
CA THR A 123 -5.51 8.72 20.74
C THR A 123 -5.64 9.89 19.78
N THR A 124 -4.56 10.24 19.10
CA THR A 124 -4.50 11.30 18.09
C THR A 124 -3.73 10.79 16.88
N LEU A 125 -4.16 11.24 15.71
CA LEU A 125 -3.46 11.00 14.45
C LEU A 125 -2.18 11.86 14.37
N ASP A 126 -2.17 13.01 15.02
CA ASP A 126 -1.09 13.98 14.95
C ASP A 126 0.12 13.66 15.87
N ASP A 127 -0.08 12.96 17.00
CA ASP A 127 0.97 12.71 18.02
C ASP A 127 1.35 11.22 18.16
N THR A 128 1.11 10.41 17.12
CA THR A 128 1.45 8.99 17.12
C THR A 128 2.76 8.72 16.37
N PRO A 129 3.78 8.10 17.01
CA PRO A 129 5.05 7.79 16.32
C PRO A 129 4.93 6.59 15.37
N TYR A 130 3.79 5.90 15.35
CA TYR A 130 3.56 4.75 14.47
C TYR A 130 3.57 5.13 12.98
N HIS A 131 3.13 6.34 12.62
CA HIS A 131 3.06 6.72 11.20
C HIS A 131 4.37 7.29 10.65
N ASP A 132 5.42 7.33 11.46
CA ASP A 132 6.74 7.87 11.10
C ASP A 132 7.70 6.80 10.53
N ASP A 133 7.35 5.51 10.59
CA ASP A 133 8.22 4.41 10.19
C ASP A 133 7.46 3.27 9.48
N TYR A 134 8.22 2.34 8.90
CA TYR A 134 7.68 1.08 8.40
C TYR A 134 7.71 0.02 9.51
N HIS A 135 6.64 -0.79 9.56
CA HIS A 135 6.45 -1.76 10.62
C HIS A 135 6.43 -3.20 10.11
N PRO A 136 7.08 -4.15 10.79
CA PRO A 136 6.92 -5.57 10.52
C PRO A 136 5.49 -6.04 10.80
N LEU A 137 5.13 -7.21 10.26
CA LEU A 137 3.76 -7.73 10.29
C LEU A 137 3.15 -7.77 11.70
N ASN A 138 3.94 -8.20 12.70
CA ASN A 138 3.51 -8.32 14.09
C ASN A 138 3.16 -6.95 14.69
N GLU A 139 3.98 -5.93 14.46
CA GLU A 139 3.74 -4.56 14.92
C GLU A 139 2.51 -3.97 14.26
N THR A 140 2.37 -4.13 12.94
CA THR A 140 1.18 -3.69 12.21
C THR A 140 -0.08 -4.36 12.77
N TYR A 141 -0.06 -5.67 13.01
CA TYR A 141 -1.24 -6.36 13.53
C TYR A 141 -1.57 -5.97 14.97
N SER A 142 -0.57 -5.69 15.80
CA SER A 142 -0.78 -5.15 17.15
C SER A 142 -1.40 -3.75 17.10
N PHE A 143 -0.93 -2.87 16.21
CA PHE A 143 -1.53 -1.55 16.00
C PHE A 143 -3.00 -1.65 15.58
N LEU A 144 -3.33 -2.49 14.59
CA LEU A 144 -4.71 -2.68 14.13
C LEU A 144 -5.63 -3.21 15.24
N LYS A 145 -5.14 -4.12 16.09
CA LYS A 145 -5.88 -4.64 17.25
C LYS A 145 -6.16 -3.53 18.26
N ALA A 146 -5.14 -2.74 18.61
CA ALA A 146 -5.28 -1.64 19.55
C ALA A 146 -6.25 -0.57 19.04
N LEU A 147 -6.12 -0.18 17.76
CA LEU A 147 -7.01 0.79 17.12
C LEU A 147 -8.47 0.31 17.11
N ALA A 148 -8.71 -0.94 16.71
CA ALA A 148 -10.06 -1.51 16.71
C ALA A 148 -10.65 -1.67 18.12
N ALA A 149 -9.83 -2.01 19.12
CA ALA A 149 -10.28 -2.09 20.51
C ALA A 149 -10.68 -0.71 21.07
N LYS A 150 -9.92 0.32 20.74
CA LYS A 150 -10.18 1.71 21.15
C LYS A 150 -11.46 2.28 20.54
N HIS A 151 -11.71 1.96 19.27
CA HIS A 151 -12.86 2.45 18.49
C HIS A 151 -13.88 1.33 18.21
N SER A 152 -14.14 0.48 19.21
CA SER A 152 -14.98 -0.72 19.05
C SER A 152 -16.45 -0.45 18.71
N ASP A 153 -16.90 0.79 18.85
CA ASP A 153 -18.21 1.29 18.45
C ASP A 153 -18.36 1.38 16.91
N ILE A 154 -17.28 1.69 16.20
CA ILE A 154 -17.30 1.95 14.75
C ILE A 154 -16.30 1.10 13.94
N MET A 155 -15.33 0.46 14.59
CA MET A 155 -14.27 -0.30 13.95
C MET A 155 -14.23 -1.74 14.48
N ARG A 156 -14.15 -2.71 13.56
CA ARG A 156 -14.01 -4.14 13.86
C ARG A 156 -12.82 -4.72 13.11
N LEU A 157 -11.99 -5.49 13.80
CA LEU A 157 -10.92 -6.28 13.20
C LEU A 157 -11.37 -7.74 13.06
N GLY A 158 -11.11 -8.35 11.90
CA GLY A 158 -11.37 -9.76 11.68
C GLY A 158 -10.40 -10.38 10.68
N SER A 159 -10.24 -11.71 10.76
CA SER A 159 -9.50 -12.48 9.77
C SER A 159 -10.40 -12.79 8.58
N ILE A 160 -9.94 -12.51 7.36
CA ILE A 160 -10.64 -12.82 6.10
C ILE A 160 -10.11 -14.09 5.43
N GLY A 161 -9.11 -14.73 6.03
CA GLY A 161 -8.50 -15.94 5.50
C GLY A 161 -7.15 -16.23 6.11
N VAL A 162 -6.53 -17.28 5.59
CA VAL A 162 -5.19 -17.72 6.00
C VAL A 162 -4.32 -17.80 4.76
N SER A 163 -3.08 -17.34 4.88
CA SER A 163 -2.07 -17.35 3.82
C SER A 163 -1.52 -18.76 3.54
N ALA A 164 -0.63 -18.87 2.54
CA ALA A 164 -0.05 -20.16 2.16
C ALA A 164 0.86 -20.75 3.26
N GLU A 165 1.51 -19.89 4.05
CA GLU A 165 2.34 -20.28 5.20
C GLU A 165 1.57 -20.26 6.53
N GLY A 166 0.23 -20.10 6.51
CA GLY A 166 -0.59 -20.26 7.71
C GLY A 166 -0.84 -18.98 8.53
N ARG A 167 -0.53 -17.79 8.01
CA ARG A 167 -0.75 -16.51 8.70
C ARG A 167 -2.15 -15.97 8.43
N GLU A 168 -2.79 -15.43 9.45
CA GLU A 168 -4.08 -14.76 9.29
C GLU A 168 -3.95 -13.53 8.38
N ILE A 169 -4.95 -13.30 7.54
CA ILE A 169 -5.06 -12.09 6.73
C ILE A 169 -6.07 -11.17 7.41
N MET A 170 -5.58 -10.12 8.06
CA MET A 170 -6.39 -9.21 8.86
C MET A 170 -7.06 -8.12 8.01
N ALA A 171 -8.33 -7.87 8.27
CA ALA A 171 -9.12 -6.80 7.68
C ALA A 171 -9.85 -5.98 8.75
N LEU A 172 -9.79 -4.66 8.62
CA LEU A 172 -10.62 -3.73 9.37
C LEU A 172 -11.92 -3.47 8.62
N THR A 173 -13.03 -3.41 9.35
CA THR A 173 -14.30 -2.86 8.87
C THR A 173 -14.62 -1.63 9.71
N VAL A 174 -14.80 -0.48 9.06
CA VAL A 174 -15.13 0.80 9.68
C VAL A 174 -16.47 1.28 9.15
N SER A 175 -17.44 1.48 10.05
CA SER A 175 -18.82 1.81 9.70
C SER A 175 -19.54 2.48 10.88
N LEU A 176 -20.25 3.58 10.62
CA LEU A 176 -21.19 4.17 11.58
C LEU A 176 -22.56 3.49 11.49
N SER A 177 -23.19 3.22 12.64
CA SER A 177 -24.56 2.70 12.65
C SER A 177 -25.55 3.67 11.99
N PRO A 178 -26.64 3.18 11.36
CA PRO A 178 -27.68 4.05 10.81
C PRO A 178 -28.40 4.81 11.94
N GLY A 179 -27.90 6.00 12.28
CA GLY A 179 -28.44 6.84 13.36
C GLY A 179 -27.42 7.77 14.02
N ASP A 180 -26.12 7.47 13.90
CA ASP A 180 -25.05 8.20 14.61
C ASP A 180 -24.46 9.38 13.79
N GLY A 181 -24.90 9.54 12.54
CA GLY A 181 -24.58 10.72 11.73
C GLY A 181 -25.47 11.91 12.09
N PRO A 182 -24.99 13.16 12.09
CA PRO A 182 -25.87 14.32 12.21
C PRO A 182 -26.92 14.24 11.10
N ALA A 183 -28.19 14.45 11.45
CA ALA A 183 -29.33 14.41 10.53
C ALA A 183 -29.18 15.47 9.43
N GLY A 184 -28.39 15.16 8.41
CA GLY A 184 -28.30 15.92 7.19
C GLY A 184 -29.58 15.69 6.40
N ASN A 185 -30.40 16.73 6.28
CA ASN A 185 -31.54 16.76 5.37
C ASN A 185 -31.03 16.63 3.92
N TYR A 186 -30.85 15.40 3.45
CA TYR A 186 -30.55 15.09 2.06
C TYR A 186 -31.62 14.17 1.49
N SER A 187 -32.83 14.72 1.40
CA SER A 187 -33.67 14.41 0.25
C SER A 187 -33.20 15.32 -0.88
N ASP A 188 -33.13 14.80 -2.11
CA ASP A 188 -33.11 15.59 -3.36
C ASP A 188 -31.79 15.76 -4.14
N ILE A 189 -30.98 14.71 -4.30
CA ILE A 189 -29.99 14.63 -5.42
C ILE A 189 -30.31 13.53 -6.45
N SER A 190 -31.24 12.62 -6.17
CA SER A 190 -31.56 11.49 -7.05
C SER A 190 -32.69 11.76 -8.06
N ARG A 191 -32.81 12.99 -8.60
CA ARG A 191 -33.74 13.27 -9.72
C ARG A 191 -33.25 14.41 -10.60
N ARG A 192 -32.42 14.12 -11.60
CA ARG A 192 -32.39 14.85 -12.89
C ARG A 192 -31.44 14.18 -13.87
N GLY A 193 -32.03 13.50 -14.86
CA GLY A 193 -31.27 12.94 -15.98
C GLY A 193 -32.09 12.05 -16.91
N ASP A 194 -33.34 12.41 -17.21
CA ASP A 194 -34.07 11.78 -18.31
C ASP A 194 -33.59 12.39 -19.63
N GLY A 195 -32.69 11.68 -20.31
CA GLY A 195 -32.30 11.95 -21.68
C GLY A 195 -32.60 10.72 -22.53
N GLU A 196 -33.62 10.82 -23.39
CA GLU A 196 -34.00 9.82 -24.37
C GLU A 196 -32.83 9.52 -25.34
N GLY A 197 -32.55 8.23 -25.53
CA GLY A 197 -31.55 7.74 -26.48
C GLY A 197 -31.64 6.23 -26.60
N THR A 198 -32.30 5.77 -27.64
CA THR A 198 -32.54 4.36 -27.96
C THR A 198 -31.26 3.67 -28.42
N ASP A 199 -30.69 2.78 -27.60
CA ASP A 199 -30.03 1.56 -28.12
C ASP A 199 -29.98 0.46 -27.04
N ARG A 200 -30.58 -0.69 -27.34
CA ARG A 200 -30.81 -1.79 -26.39
C ARG A 200 -29.67 -2.80 -26.43
N LEU A 201 -28.56 -2.48 -25.77
CA LEU A 201 -27.63 -3.50 -25.27
C LEU A 201 -28.06 -3.91 -23.86
N LYS A 202 -28.45 -5.17 -23.68
CA LYS A 202 -28.94 -5.75 -22.42
C LYS A 202 -27.86 -5.70 -21.33
N ARG A 203 -27.73 -4.56 -20.65
CA ARG A 203 -26.90 -4.42 -19.45
C ARG A 203 -27.56 -5.23 -18.32
N LYS A 204 -26.89 -6.28 -17.85
CA LYS A 204 -27.30 -7.10 -16.71
C LYS A 204 -27.58 -6.14 -15.54
N LYS A 205 -28.85 -6.05 -15.13
CA LYS A 205 -29.32 -5.13 -14.07
C LYS A 205 -28.58 -5.50 -12.79
N ARG A 206 -27.67 -4.64 -12.32
CA ARG A 206 -27.07 -4.80 -10.98
C ARG A 206 -28.24 -4.88 -9.99
N PRO A 207 -28.23 -5.81 -9.02
CA PRO A 207 -29.26 -5.83 -7.99
C PRO A 207 -29.34 -4.43 -7.37
N ALA A 208 -30.54 -3.89 -7.25
CA ALA A 208 -30.75 -2.62 -6.59
C ALA A 208 -30.22 -2.77 -5.15
N ALA A 209 -29.34 -1.86 -4.73
CA ALA A 209 -28.92 -1.78 -3.34
C ALA A 209 -30.19 -1.71 -2.47
N LYS A 210 -30.24 -2.49 -1.38
CA LYS A 210 -31.37 -2.41 -0.45
C LYS A 210 -31.38 -1.00 0.14
N ASP A 211 -32.56 -0.38 0.21
CA ASP A 211 -32.72 0.94 0.83
C ASP A 211 -32.12 0.91 2.24
N GLY A 212 -31.09 1.72 2.48
CA GLY A 212 -30.39 1.85 3.77
C GLY A 212 -28.97 1.28 3.84
N GLU A 213 -28.46 0.63 2.79
CA GLU A 213 -27.07 0.11 2.77
C GLU A 213 -26.11 1.18 2.20
N LYS A 214 -25.11 1.60 2.99
CA LYS A 214 -24.07 2.54 2.55
C LYS A 214 -23.24 1.91 1.44
N VAL A 215 -22.66 2.76 0.59
CA VAL A 215 -21.69 2.28 -0.40
C VAL A 215 -20.39 1.94 0.35
N ALA A 216 -19.87 0.74 0.13
CA ALA A 216 -18.63 0.30 0.77
C ALA A 216 -17.43 0.40 -0.19
N PHE A 217 -16.28 0.80 0.35
CA PHE A 217 -14.98 0.70 -0.30
C PHE A 217 -14.17 -0.45 0.27
N VAL A 218 -13.47 -1.18 -0.60
CA VAL A 218 -12.43 -2.14 -0.20
C VAL A 218 -11.09 -1.55 -0.60
N ILE A 219 -10.20 -1.40 0.38
CA ILE A 219 -8.89 -0.77 0.23
C ILE A 219 -7.83 -1.79 0.63
N LEU A 220 -6.92 -2.06 -0.31
CA LEU A 220 -5.83 -3.02 -0.14
C LEU A 220 -4.50 -2.26 -0.09
N GLY A 221 -3.62 -2.67 0.83
CA GLY A 221 -2.25 -2.14 0.92
C GLY A 221 -1.26 -3.03 0.16
N ALA A 222 -0.26 -3.55 0.87
CA ALA A 222 0.89 -4.26 0.30
C ALA A 222 0.53 -5.64 -0.29
N GLN A 223 -0.17 -5.66 -1.43
CA GLN A 223 -0.41 -6.85 -2.25
C GLN A 223 0.89 -7.36 -2.88
N HIS A 224 1.68 -6.45 -3.42
CA HIS A 224 3.09 -6.71 -3.64
C HIS A 224 3.87 -6.45 -2.35
N ALA A 225 4.59 -7.46 -1.89
CA ALA A 225 5.21 -7.45 -0.57
C ALA A 225 6.24 -6.32 -0.37
N ARG A 226 7.04 -6.00 -1.39
CA ARG A 226 8.09 -4.96 -1.33
C ARG A 226 7.58 -3.53 -1.21
N GLU A 227 6.29 -3.28 -1.47
CA GLU A 227 5.67 -1.95 -1.54
C GLU A 227 5.20 -1.47 -0.16
N TRP A 228 6.11 -1.36 0.81
CA TRP A 228 5.80 -1.05 2.21
C TRP A 228 5.00 0.25 2.43
N VAL A 229 5.19 1.25 1.56
CA VAL A 229 4.39 2.49 1.58
C VAL A 229 2.89 2.24 1.45
N ALA A 230 2.48 1.17 0.76
CA ALA A 230 1.06 0.81 0.65
C ALA A 230 0.49 0.30 1.98
N ALA A 231 1.26 -0.48 2.74
CA ALA A 231 0.87 -0.91 4.09
C ALA A 231 0.78 0.30 5.03
N ALA A 232 1.81 1.15 5.08
CA ALA A 232 1.83 2.36 5.91
C ALA A 232 0.66 3.31 5.59
N THR A 233 0.39 3.53 4.30
CA THR A 233 -0.70 4.42 3.84
C THR A 233 -2.07 3.87 4.24
N THR A 234 -2.29 2.56 4.12
CA THR A 234 -3.58 1.96 4.47
C THR A 234 -3.81 1.91 5.97
N THR A 235 -2.77 1.73 6.79
CA THR A 235 -2.88 1.89 8.25
C THR A 235 -3.12 3.34 8.66
N TYR A 236 -2.49 4.31 7.99
CA TYR A 236 -2.76 5.73 8.19
C TYR A 236 -4.21 6.06 7.88
N LEU A 237 -4.72 5.60 6.74
CA LEU A 237 -6.11 5.82 6.35
C LEU A 237 -7.09 5.25 7.39
N ALA A 238 -6.82 4.04 7.90
CA ALA A 238 -7.63 3.44 8.95
C ALA A 238 -7.68 4.30 10.21
N HIS A 239 -6.54 4.84 10.65
CA HIS A 239 -6.47 5.74 11.80
C HIS A 239 -7.19 7.07 11.51
N ALA A 240 -7.00 7.65 10.32
CA ALA A 240 -7.64 8.90 9.92
C ALA A 240 -9.18 8.80 9.87
N LEU A 241 -9.74 7.65 9.52
CA LEU A 241 -11.20 7.43 9.53
C LEU A 241 -11.79 7.44 10.95
N VAL A 242 -11.02 7.09 11.97
CA VAL A 242 -11.49 7.02 13.37
C VAL A 242 -10.94 8.14 14.26
N ALA A 243 -10.03 8.97 13.72
CA ALA A 243 -9.50 10.16 14.37
C ALA A 243 -10.60 11.17 14.73
N ASP A 244 -10.37 11.98 15.76
CA ASP A 244 -11.35 12.97 16.21
C ASP A 244 -11.68 13.95 15.07
N ARG A 245 -12.95 14.31 14.92
CA ARG A 245 -13.42 15.21 13.85
C ARG A 245 -12.78 16.60 13.89
N THR A 246 -12.22 16.99 15.02
CA THR A 246 -11.51 18.26 15.22
C THR A 246 -10.07 18.23 14.73
N GLU A 247 -9.50 17.04 14.50
CA GLU A 247 -8.15 16.90 13.95
C GLU A 247 -8.11 17.28 12.46
N SER A 248 -7.06 17.99 12.07
CA SER A 248 -6.93 18.58 10.73
C SER A 248 -6.94 17.55 9.59
N ARG A 249 -6.46 16.33 9.88
CA ARG A 249 -6.31 15.22 8.93
C ARG A 249 -7.37 14.13 9.12
N SER A 250 -8.40 14.40 9.93
CA SER A 250 -9.49 13.45 10.16
C SER A 250 -10.34 13.25 8.90
N LEU A 251 -10.65 11.99 8.62
CA LEU A 251 -11.55 11.54 7.57
C LEU A 251 -12.86 10.98 8.13
N HIS A 252 -13.10 11.15 9.43
CA HIS A 252 -14.27 10.62 10.12
C HIS A 252 -15.60 11.02 9.48
N GLY A 253 -15.67 12.21 8.87
CA GLY A 253 -16.86 12.68 8.15
C GLY A 253 -17.33 11.73 7.04
N LEU A 254 -16.41 11.01 6.38
CA LEU A 254 -16.71 10.08 5.29
C LEU A 254 -17.55 8.88 5.75
N LEU A 255 -17.48 8.50 7.03
CA LEU A 255 -18.24 7.38 7.59
C LEU A 255 -19.75 7.64 7.62
N THR A 256 -20.17 8.89 7.42
CA THR A 256 -21.60 9.24 7.27
C THR A 256 -22.18 8.62 6.00
N ASP A 257 -21.39 8.60 4.92
CA ASP A 257 -21.84 8.22 3.58
C ASP A 257 -21.33 6.84 3.13
N PHE A 258 -20.18 6.41 3.67
CA PHE A 258 -19.46 5.23 3.20
C PHE A 258 -19.04 4.30 4.32
N ASP A 259 -18.96 3.01 3.98
CA ASP A 259 -18.30 2.00 4.79
C ASP A 259 -16.93 1.67 4.21
N PHE A 260 -15.96 1.31 5.05
CA PHE A 260 -14.61 0.99 4.62
C PHE A 260 -14.18 -0.38 5.12
N HIS A 261 -13.73 -1.23 4.19
CA HIS A 261 -13.02 -2.46 4.48
C HIS A 261 -11.56 -2.29 4.08
N ILE A 262 -10.65 -2.30 5.06
CA ILE A 262 -9.23 -2.01 4.86
C ILE A 262 -8.42 -3.26 5.18
N ILE A 263 -7.62 -3.72 4.22
CA ILE A 263 -6.72 -4.86 4.34
C ILE A 263 -5.29 -4.36 4.09
N PRO A 264 -4.56 -3.95 5.14
CA PRO A 264 -3.27 -3.30 4.94
C PRO A 264 -2.21 -4.21 4.32
N ILE A 265 -2.23 -5.50 4.66
CA ILE A 265 -1.25 -6.48 4.20
C ILE A 265 -2.00 -7.74 3.75
N PRO A 266 -2.54 -7.77 2.51
CA PRO A 266 -3.21 -8.95 1.96
C PRO A 266 -2.21 -10.08 1.59
N ASN A 267 -0.91 -9.80 1.54
CA ASN A 267 0.17 -10.76 1.29
C ASN A 267 1.10 -10.87 2.52
N PRO A 268 0.65 -11.44 3.65
CA PRO A 268 1.43 -11.45 4.89
C PRO A 268 2.72 -12.25 4.77
N ASP A 269 2.72 -13.36 4.01
CA ASP A 269 3.91 -14.21 3.86
C ASP A 269 5.00 -13.50 3.05
N GLY A 270 4.62 -12.89 1.93
CA GLY A 270 5.55 -12.09 1.14
C GLY A 270 6.07 -10.91 1.95
N TYR A 271 5.19 -10.22 2.68
CA TYR A 271 5.57 -9.07 3.50
C TYR A 271 6.62 -9.47 4.55
N VAL A 272 6.40 -10.54 5.32
CA VAL A 272 7.39 -11.05 6.29
C VAL A 272 8.71 -11.41 5.61
N TYR A 273 8.65 -12.06 4.44
CA TYR A 273 9.85 -12.42 3.68
C TYR A 273 10.70 -11.19 3.28
N THR A 274 10.08 -10.02 3.08
CA THR A 274 10.81 -8.76 2.82
C THR A 274 11.52 -8.18 4.04
N TRP A 275 11.11 -8.55 5.25
CA TRP A 275 11.79 -8.15 6.49
C TRP A 275 12.93 -9.12 6.85
N GLU A 276 12.76 -10.41 6.53
CA GLU A 276 13.63 -11.47 7.06
C GLU A 276 14.62 -12.05 6.04
N THR A 277 14.35 -11.94 4.74
CA THR A 277 15.13 -12.66 3.71
C THR A 277 15.48 -11.82 2.49
N ASP A 278 14.49 -11.28 1.80
CA ASP A 278 14.69 -10.53 0.54
C ASP A 278 13.78 -9.32 0.49
N ARG A 279 14.37 -8.14 0.76
CA ARG A 279 13.67 -6.86 0.79
C ARG A 279 12.90 -6.56 -0.50
N TYR A 280 13.32 -7.09 -1.65
CA TYR A 280 12.70 -6.80 -2.94
C TYR A 280 11.80 -7.93 -3.47
N TRP A 281 11.47 -8.89 -2.62
CA TRP A 281 10.44 -9.88 -2.92
C TRP A 281 9.07 -9.22 -3.10
N TYR A 282 8.34 -9.54 -4.18
CA TYR A 282 7.02 -8.95 -4.46
C TYR A 282 5.86 -9.95 -4.47
N LYS A 283 6.13 -11.25 -4.69
CA LYS A 283 5.11 -12.29 -4.86
C LYS A 283 4.52 -12.76 -3.53
N ASN A 284 3.50 -13.61 -3.59
CA ASN A 284 3.13 -14.43 -2.42
C ASN A 284 4.20 -15.52 -2.15
N ARG A 285 3.98 -16.39 -1.16
CA ARG A 285 4.90 -17.49 -0.81
C ARG A 285 4.36 -18.89 -1.08
N GLN A 286 3.35 -18.99 -1.94
CA GLN A 286 2.78 -20.30 -2.28
C GLN A 286 3.79 -21.16 -3.05
N VAL A 287 3.99 -22.40 -2.60
CA VAL A 287 4.73 -23.42 -3.36
C VAL A 287 3.83 -23.91 -4.49
N THR A 288 4.27 -23.71 -5.74
CA THR A 288 3.45 -24.00 -6.94
C THR A 288 3.59 -25.44 -7.43
N SER A 289 4.68 -26.14 -7.10
CA SER A 289 4.89 -27.56 -7.40
C SER A 289 5.97 -28.16 -6.49
N PRO A 290 5.89 -29.45 -6.11
CA PRO A 290 6.95 -30.11 -5.32
C PRO A 290 8.34 -30.09 -5.97
N TYR A 291 8.40 -29.92 -7.30
CA TYR A 291 9.64 -30.02 -8.08
C TYR A 291 10.15 -28.68 -8.63
N THR A 292 9.43 -27.58 -8.41
CA THR A 292 9.86 -26.27 -8.89
C THR A 292 10.67 -25.53 -7.84
N LYS A 293 11.72 -24.84 -8.27
CA LYS A 293 12.50 -23.93 -7.41
C LYS A 293 11.79 -22.58 -7.23
N CYS A 294 10.87 -22.23 -8.13
CA CYS A 294 10.18 -20.95 -8.10
C CYS A 294 9.04 -20.95 -7.08
N VAL A 295 9.19 -20.13 -6.04
CA VAL A 295 8.15 -19.90 -5.03
C VAL A 295 7.36 -18.65 -5.38
N GLY A 296 6.06 -18.68 -5.14
CA GLY A 296 5.22 -17.50 -5.19
C GLY A 296 4.63 -17.19 -6.56
N LEU A 297 3.42 -16.65 -6.52
CA LEU A 297 2.66 -16.10 -7.63
C LEU A 297 2.54 -14.58 -7.46
N ASP A 298 2.54 -13.87 -8.58
CA ASP A 298 2.13 -12.47 -8.63
C ASP A 298 0.63 -12.41 -8.35
N MET A 299 0.22 -11.66 -7.32
CA MET A 299 -1.17 -11.56 -6.90
C MET A 299 -2.00 -10.62 -7.80
N ASN A 300 -1.37 -9.85 -8.70
CA ASN A 300 -2.01 -8.87 -9.58
C ASN A 300 -1.91 -9.25 -11.07
N ARG A 301 -2.04 -10.55 -11.35
CA ARG A 301 -2.02 -11.17 -12.67
C ARG A 301 -3.14 -12.18 -12.78
#